data_AF-A0A3N5WNL3-F1
#
_entry.id   AF-A0A3N5WNL3-F1
#
_cell.length_a   1.000
_cell.length_b   1.000
_cell.length_c   1.000
_cell.angle_alpha   90.00
_cell.angle_beta   90.00
_cell.angle_gamma   90.00
#
_symmetry.space_group_name_H-M   'P 1'
#
loop_
_entity.id
_entity.type
_entity.pdbx_description
1 polymer ?
#
loop_
_entity_poly.entity_id
_entity_poly.type
_entity_poly.pdbx_seq_one_letter_code
_entity_poly.pdbx_strand_id
1 'polypeptide(L)'
;MLTPEELAQVVPAESTVFPSPIPAQCISSDEYMPTPQSARQREFEARVKAIGDELAKQQGVTRRRFFKSAAGMAAAFVAMNDTYGPLYAVSRAEAATPEMANERANALKGQFIMDMHTHFLRDDTRIMGFVRQREAVGKAGWNPLLAGKPQTIEDLKFPNYFKEIYLDSDTKIALISGSGSEEPKDWFLTNDMKTDARAKVNKEAGTKRMYAHAIVMPGMPGWMDDVDRVLEVNKPDSFKGYTVGDNTNKHLARHPWRLDDEKLLYPFYEKLVKASKTNPSLRNFCFHKGLFPPAVTQKFPNLLEYADVRDVGKAARDWPQLNFIVYHSAFRFTGGAYKVGMEQFEKTGRIDWVTDLAEIPEKFGVKNVYGDLGQIFAQSTVAEPRLCAAMMGQLVKGLGADHVVWGTDAVWTGAPQWQIEALRRLEIPEDMRKKYGFAALGAADGPVKRAILGENNARLYGVTPQQRAALVNDRFAQAKAAYDREGGDRTNMAYGYAIKNT
;
A
#
# COMPACT_ATOMS: atom_id res chain seq x y z
N MET A 1 -16.64 2.48 -1.92
CA MET A 1 -17.36 1.26 -1.61
C MET A 1 -18.19 0.90 -2.81
N LEU A 2 -18.10 -0.37 -3.17
CA LEU A 2 -18.88 -1.02 -4.21
C LEU A 2 -20.38 -0.93 -3.87
N THR A 3 -21.22 -0.75 -4.88
CA THR A 3 -22.68 -0.78 -4.69
C THR A 3 -23.16 -2.21 -4.36
N PRO A 4 -24.37 -2.40 -3.81
CA PRO A 4 -24.94 -3.75 -3.62
C PRO A 4 -24.90 -4.64 -4.88
N GLU A 5 -25.11 -4.06 -6.06
CA GLU A 5 -25.05 -4.76 -7.36
C GLU A 5 -23.63 -5.15 -7.76
N GLU A 6 -22.64 -4.32 -7.42
CA GLU A 6 -21.21 -4.61 -7.61
C GLU A 6 -20.73 -5.67 -6.61
N LEU A 7 -21.14 -5.56 -5.35
CA LEU A 7 -20.86 -6.54 -4.29
C LEU A 7 -21.39 -7.95 -4.65
N ALA A 8 -22.45 -8.05 -5.47
CA ALA A 8 -22.97 -9.32 -5.96
C ALA A 8 -22.09 -10.01 -7.02
N GLN A 9 -21.14 -9.27 -7.63
CA GLN A 9 -20.25 -9.75 -8.70
C GLN A 9 -18.86 -10.15 -8.19
N VAL A 10 -18.56 -9.88 -6.93
CA VAL A 10 -17.27 -10.19 -6.30
C VAL A 10 -17.40 -11.26 -5.23
N VAL A 11 -16.27 -11.83 -4.85
CA VAL A 11 -16.13 -12.81 -3.77
C VAL A 11 -14.95 -12.45 -2.86
N PRO A 12 -14.99 -12.87 -1.58
CA PRO A 12 -13.92 -12.65 -0.62
C PRO A 12 -12.63 -13.35 -1.03
N ALA A 13 -11.54 -12.59 -1.12
CA ALA A 13 -10.22 -13.01 -1.58
C ALA A 13 -9.66 -14.19 -0.77
N GLU A 14 -9.79 -14.13 0.54
CA GLU A 14 -9.28 -15.12 1.49
C GLU A 14 -9.88 -16.52 1.31
N SER A 15 -11.04 -16.62 0.67
CA SER A 15 -11.74 -17.90 0.47
C SER A 15 -11.61 -18.47 -0.94
N THR A 16 -11.12 -17.66 -1.89
CA THR A 16 -11.17 -17.96 -3.33
C THR A 16 -9.82 -17.81 -4.01
N VAL A 17 -8.96 -16.89 -3.57
CA VAL A 17 -7.61 -16.69 -4.12
C VAL A 17 -6.70 -17.81 -3.62
N PHE A 18 -5.94 -18.41 -4.53
CA PHE A 18 -4.92 -19.37 -4.16
C PHE A 18 -3.88 -18.73 -3.22
N PRO A 19 -3.60 -19.30 -2.04
CA PRO A 19 -2.69 -18.70 -1.05
C PRO A 19 -1.20 -18.94 -1.43
N SER A 20 -0.79 -18.40 -2.58
CA SER A 20 0.61 -18.32 -3.01
C SER A 20 1.33 -17.16 -2.28
N PRO A 21 2.68 -17.19 -2.21
CA PRO A 21 3.46 -16.10 -1.59
C PRO A 21 3.20 -14.71 -2.19
N ILE A 22 2.86 -14.65 -3.48
CA ILE A 22 2.41 -13.45 -4.20
C ILE A 22 0.97 -13.70 -4.65
N PRO A 23 0.01 -12.78 -4.42
CA PRO A 23 -1.35 -12.96 -4.91
C PRO A 23 -1.40 -13.16 -6.42
N ALA A 24 -2.18 -14.14 -6.89
CA ALA A 24 -2.28 -14.47 -8.30
C ALA A 24 -3.31 -13.61 -9.07
N GLN A 25 -4.00 -12.68 -8.40
CA GLN A 25 -4.93 -11.75 -9.02
C GLN A 25 -5.05 -10.47 -8.18
N CYS A 26 -5.56 -9.41 -8.81
CA CYS A 26 -5.79 -8.13 -8.14
C CYS A 26 -6.87 -8.25 -7.08
N ILE A 27 -6.60 -7.67 -5.92
CA ILE A 27 -7.52 -7.63 -4.78
C ILE A 27 -8.00 -6.20 -4.60
N SER A 28 -9.31 -6.00 -4.53
CA SER A 28 -9.90 -4.70 -4.27
C SER A 28 -10.09 -4.45 -2.77
N SER A 29 -9.79 -3.22 -2.35
CA SER A 29 -10.02 -2.66 -1.01
C SER A 29 -11.42 -2.05 -0.82
N ASP A 30 -12.41 -2.41 -1.67
CA ASP A 30 -13.75 -1.78 -1.76
C ASP A 30 -13.79 -0.42 -2.49
N GLU A 31 -12.64 0.10 -2.92
CA GLU A 31 -12.58 1.42 -3.55
C GLU A 31 -12.93 1.41 -5.05
N TYR A 32 -12.76 0.27 -5.70
CA TYR A 32 -12.97 0.03 -7.13
C TYR A 32 -13.36 -1.43 -7.38
N MET A 33 -14.00 -1.74 -8.52
CA MET A 33 -14.26 -3.13 -8.89
C MET A 33 -12.97 -3.86 -9.29
N PRO A 34 -12.67 -5.07 -8.77
CA PRO A 34 -11.61 -5.89 -9.30
C PRO A 34 -12.00 -6.42 -10.70
N THR A 35 -11.05 -7.00 -11.42
CA THR A 35 -11.31 -7.69 -12.70
C THR A 35 -11.08 -9.19 -12.59
N PRO A 36 -11.67 -10.00 -13.50
CA PRO A 36 -11.33 -11.41 -13.58
C PRO A 36 -9.82 -11.61 -13.74
N GLN A 37 -9.33 -12.74 -13.25
CA GLN A 37 -7.94 -13.13 -13.42
C GLN A 37 -7.55 -13.16 -14.92
N SER A 38 -6.54 -12.36 -15.29
CA SER A 38 -6.07 -12.29 -16.67
C SER A 38 -5.44 -13.61 -17.13
N ALA A 39 -5.24 -13.76 -18.45
CA ALA A 39 -4.55 -14.94 -18.99
C ALA A 39 -3.14 -15.11 -18.42
N ARG A 40 -2.38 -14.02 -18.30
CA ARG A 40 -1.03 -14.05 -17.68
C ARG A 40 -1.10 -14.33 -16.18
N GLN A 41 -2.08 -13.81 -15.47
CA GLN A 41 -2.27 -14.11 -14.05
C GLN A 41 -2.62 -15.60 -13.82
N ARG A 42 -3.45 -16.20 -14.68
CA ARG A 42 -3.72 -17.64 -14.69
C ARG A 42 -2.46 -18.45 -15.00
N GLU A 43 -1.66 -17.99 -15.96
CA GLU A 43 -0.37 -18.61 -16.28
C GLU A 43 0.58 -18.56 -15.09
N PHE A 44 0.70 -17.40 -14.43
CA PHE A 44 1.48 -17.25 -13.20
C PHE A 44 1.00 -18.23 -12.12
N GLU A 45 -0.32 -18.31 -11.87
CA GLU A 45 -0.88 -19.23 -10.88
C GLU A 45 -0.56 -20.70 -11.20
N ALA A 46 -0.63 -21.09 -12.47
CA ALA A 46 -0.28 -22.43 -12.91
C ALA A 46 1.22 -22.72 -12.72
N ARG A 47 2.09 -21.78 -13.08
CA ARG A 47 3.55 -21.91 -12.93
C ARG A 47 3.97 -21.97 -11.47
N VAL A 48 3.45 -21.09 -10.62
CA VAL A 48 3.80 -21.11 -9.18
C VAL A 48 3.34 -22.40 -8.52
N LYS A 49 2.17 -22.94 -8.89
CA LYS A 49 1.71 -24.26 -8.43
C LYS A 49 2.68 -25.37 -8.86
N ALA A 50 3.04 -25.41 -10.14
CA ALA A 50 3.93 -26.43 -10.69
C ALA A 50 5.32 -26.40 -10.05
N ILE A 51 5.95 -25.22 -9.97
CA ILE A 51 7.26 -25.04 -9.32
C ILE A 51 7.16 -25.38 -7.83
N GLY A 52 6.08 -24.96 -7.17
CA GLY A 52 5.83 -25.27 -5.77
C GLY A 52 5.68 -26.76 -5.48
N ASP A 53 4.96 -27.50 -6.33
CA ASP A 53 4.79 -28.95 -6.21
C ASP A 53 6.12 -29.70 -6.44
N GLU A 54 6.89 -29.30 -7.46
CA GLU A 54 8.19 -29.88 -7.77
C GLU A 54 9.19 -29.68 -6.62
N LEU A 55 9.40 -28.44 -6.20
CA LEU A 55 10.44 -28.11 -5.22
C LEU A 55 10.05 -28.53 -3.80
N ALA A 56 8.77 -28.45 -3.43
CA ALA A 56 8.31 -28.97 -2.13
C ALA A 56 8.55 -30.48 -2.03
N LYS A 57 8.29 -31.24 -3.11
CA LYS A 57 8.56 -32.69 -3.17
C LYS A 57 10.05 -32.99 -3.02
N GLN A 58 10.92 -32.25 -3.72
CA GLN A 58 12.38 -32.41 -3.62
C GLN A 58 12.89 -32.14 -2.20
N GLN A 59 12.27 -31.20 -1.48
CA GLN A 59 12.63 -30.83 -0.12
C GLN A 59 11.92 -31.66 0.97
N GLY A 60 11.08 -32.63 0.59
CA GLY A 60 10.36 -33.49 1.54
C GLY A 60 9.33 -32.75 2.40
N VAL A 61 8.76 -31.65 1.92
CA VAL A 61 7.74 -30.85 2.64
C VAL A 61 6.46 -30.71 1.83
N THR A 62 5.36 -30.30 2.48
CA THR A 62 4.13 -29.98 1.75
C THR A 62 4.28 -28.65 1.00
N ARG A 63 3.58 -28.49 -0.14
CA ARG A 63 3.56 -27.20 -0.88
C ARG A 63 3.15 -26.03 0.02
N ARG A 64 2.17 -26.24 0.92
CA ARG A 64 1.75 -25.23 1.89
C ARG A 64 2.90 -24.81 2.80
N ARG A 65 3.69 -25.75 3.34
CA ARG A 65 4.86 -25.44 4.17
C ARG A 65 5.96 -24.77 3.35
N PHE A 66 6.21 -25.25 2.13
CA PHE A 66 7.18 -24.67 1.21
C PHE A 66 6.90 -23.21 0.91
N PHE A 67 5.65 -22.84 0.58
CA PHE A 67 5.28 -21.45 0.31
C PHE A 67 5.35 -20.50 1.50
N LYS A 68 5.43 -21.01 2.74
CA LYS A 68 5.69 -20.17 3.92
C LYS A 68 7.19 -19.86 4.13
N SER A 69 8.08 -20.50 3.37
CA SER A 69 9.54 -20.34 3.47
C SER A 69 10.10 -19.26 2.52
N ALA A 70 11.35 -18.86 2.74
CA ALA A 70 12.09 -17.99 1.82
C ALA A 70 12.24 -18.61 0.41
N ALA A 71 12.45 -19.93 0.33
CA ALA A 71 12.54 -20.66 -0.94
C ALA A 71 11.20 -20.63 -1.70
N GLY A 72 10.08 -20.72 -0.97
CA GLY A 72 8.75 -20.56 -1.53
C GLY A 72 8.50 -19.16 -2.12
N MET A 73 8.93 -18.12 -1.41
CA MET A 73 8.89 -16.75 -1.92
C MET A 73 9.74 -16.59 -3.20
N ALA A 74 10.97 -17.14 -3.22
CA ALA A 74 11.82 -17.14 -4.41
C ALA A 74 11.15 -17.89 -5.58
N ALA A 75 10.53 -19.05 -5.32
CA ALA A 75 9.78 -19.80 -6.34
C ALA A 75 8.64 -18.97 -6.96
N ALA A 76 7.94 -18.16 -6.16
CA ALA A 76 6.91 -17.26 -6.67
C ALA A 76 7.51 -16.19 -7.60
N PHE A 77 8.67 -15.60 -7.27
CA PHE A 77 9.32 -14.65 -8.18
C PHE A 77 9.93 -15.32 -9.42
N VAL A 78 10.36 -16.58 -9.35
CA VAL A 78 10.73 -17.36 -10.55
C VAL A 78 9.52 -17.51 -11.46
N ALA A 79 8.36 -17.89 -10.93
CA ALA A 79 7.12 -17.96 -11.69
C ALA A 79 6.73 -16.60 -12.30
N MET A 80 6.91 -15.50 -11.56
CA MET A 80 6.71 -14.14 -12.10
C MET A 80 7.62 -13.86 -13.29
N ASN A 81 8.91 -14.19 -13.20
CA ASN A 81 9.84 -13.99 -14.31
C ASN A 81 9.50 -14.85 -15.53
N ASP A 82 9.08 -16.10 -15.30
CA ASP A 82 8.68 -17.02 -16.37
C ASP A 82 7.41 -16.54 -17.10
N THR A 83 6.52 -15.80 -16.42
CA THR A 83 5.28 -15.25 -17.00
C THR A 83 5.46 -13.87 -17.62
N TYR A 84 6.16 -12.95 -16.94
CA TYR A 84 6.19 -11.53 -17.29
C TYR A 84 7.54 -11.04 -17.82
N GLY A 85 8.55 -11.92 -17.86
CA GLY A 85 9.93 -11.60 -18.23
C GLY A 85 10.80 -11.28 -17.02
N PRO A 86 12.14 -11.19 -17.22
CA PRO A 86 13.14 -11.16 -16.15
C PRO A 86 13.20 -9.78 -15.45
N LEU A 87 12.20 -9.49 -14.62
CA LEU A 87 12.04 -8.23 -13.90
C LEU A 87 12.53 -8.30 -12.46
N TYR A 88 12.55 -9.50 -11.89
CA TYR A 88 12.89 -9.73 -10.50
C TYR A 88 14.22 -10.45 -10.39
N ALA A 89 15.14 -9.93 -9.56
CA ALA A 89 16.38 -10.58 -9.22
C ALA A 89 16.11 -11.84 -8.37
N VAL A 90 16.07 -12.99 -9.04
CA VAL A 90 15.86 -14.31 -8.45
C VAL A 90 16.42 -15.37 -9.39
N SER A 91 16.79 -16.53 -8.86
CA SER A 91 17.19 -17.68 -9.67
C SER A 91 16.42 -18.94 -9.27
N ARG A 92 16.34 -19.90 -10.19
CA ARG A 92 15.77 -21.23 -9.89
C ARG A 92 16.60 -21.96 -8.81
N ALA A 93 17.90 -21.71 -8.75
CA ALA A 93 18.78 -22.22 -7.69
C ALA A 93 18.38 -21.67 -6.31
N GLU A 94 18.11 -20.37 -6.20
CA GLU A 94 17.60 -19.77 -4.95
C GLU A 94 16.29 -20.42 -4.51
N ALA A 95 15.36 -20.67 -5.44
CA ALA A 95 14.10 -21.35 -5.13
C ALA A 95 14.29 -22.82 -4.72
N ALA A 96 15.26 -23.52 -5.32
CA ALA A 96 15.49 -24.95 -5.08
C ALA A 96 16.30 -25.24 -3.81
N THR A 97 17.16 -24.31 -3.36
CA THR A 97 18.09 -24.49 -2.25
C THR A 97 17.67 -23.63 -1.03
N PRO A 98 17.04 -24.23 0.01
CA PRO A 98 16.58 -23.51 1.21
C PRO A 98 17.67 -22.68 1.88
N GLU A 99 18.90 -23.17 1.92
CA GLU A 99 20.04 -22.50 2.54
C GLU A 99 20.34 -21.17 1.83
N MET A 100 20.34 -21.17 0.50
CA MET A 100 20.58 -19.97 -0.31
C MET A 100 19.46 -18.93 -0.14
N ALA A 101 18.19 -19.38 -0.13
CA ALA A 101 17.06 -18.49 0.12
C ALA A 101 17.09 -17.91 1.54
N ASN A 102 17.42 -18.74 2.53
CA ASN A 102 17.53 -18.32 3.93
C ASN A 102 18.73 -17.39 4.17
N GLU A 103 19.86 -17.61 3.48
CA GLU A 103 21.02 -16.71 3.52
C GLU A 103 20.63 -15.30 3.05
N ARG A 104 19.95 -15.20 1.90
CA ARG A 104 19.44 -13.93 1.40
C ARG A 104 18.45 -13.27 2.38
N ALA A 105 17.48 -14.03 2.88
CA ALA A 105 16.51 -13.51 3.84
C ALA A 105 17.20 -13.01 5.13
N ASN A 106 18.19 -13.74 5.63
CA ASN A 106 18.97 -13.35 6.81
C ASN A 106 19.84 -12.11 6.57
N ALA A 107 20.40 -11.94 5.38
CA ALA A 107 21.16 -10.75 5.03
C ALA A 107 20.28 -9.49 4.97
N LEU A 108 19.00 -9.63 4.58
CA LEU A 108 18.10 -8.50 4.36
C LEU A 108 17.14 -8.21 5.54
N LYS A 109 16.94 -9.14 6.49
CA LYS A 109 15.99 -8.95 7.62
C LYS A 109 16.28 -7.72 8.49
N GLY A 110 17.53 -7.25 8.51
CA GLY A 110 17.97 -6.05 9.24
C GLY A 110 17.74 -4.73 8.48
N GLN A 111 17.35 -4.79 7.20
CA GLN A 111 17.04 -3.61 6.41
C GLN A 111 15.93 -2.80 7.09
N PHE A 112 16.11 -1.49 7.13
CA PHE A 112 15.15 -0.60 7.79
C PHE A 112 13.97 -0.33 6.85
N ILE A 113 12.82 -0.88 7.23
CA ILE A 113 11.55 -0.72 6.52
C ILE A 113 10.63 0.15 7.38
N MET A 114 10.18 1.28 6.83
CA MET A 114 9.27 2.23 7.49
C MET A 114 8.08 2.48 6.58
N ASP A 115 6.97 1.82 6.90
CA ASP A 115 5.73 1.81 6.13
C ASP A 115 4.78 2.90 6.61
N MET A 116 4.67 3.98 5.85
CA MET A 116 3.92 5.16 6.29
C MET A 116 2.49 5.21 5.74
N HIS A 117 1.96 4.07 5.27
CA HIS A 117 0.62 3.99 4.70
C HIS A 117 -0.01 2.63 5.01
N THR A 118 -0.62 2.50 6.19
CA THR A 118 -1.34 1.28 6.58
C THR A 118 -2.70 1.58 7.21
N HIS A 119 -3.54 0.55 7.29
CA HIS A 119 -4.94 0.60 7.68
C HIS A 119 -5.39 -0.67 8.41
N PHE A 120 -6.32 -0.51 9.36
CA PHE A 120 -7.17 -1.57 9.89
C PHE A 120 -8.57 -0.98 10.17
N LEU A 121 -9.57 -1.83 10.37
CA LEU A 121 -10.94 -1.45 10.66
C LEU A 121 -11.25 -1.54 12.16
N ARG A 122 -12.04 -0.58 12.66
CA ARG A 122 -12.61 -0.58 14.02
C ARG A 122 -13.61 -1.72 14.26
N ASP A 123 -13.79 -2.09 15.51
CA ASP A 123 -14.61 -3.23 15.93
C ASP A 123 -16.09 -3.14 15.55
N ASP A 124 -16.66 -1.95 15.64
CA ASP A 124 -18.05 -1.61 15.37
C ASP A 124 -18.27 -1.03 13.96
N THR A 125 -17.33 -1.26 13.04
CA THR A 125 -17.46 -0.77 11.66
C THR A 125 -18.71 -1.32 10.98
N ARG A 126 -19.41 -0.45 10.23
CA ARG A 126 -20.51 -0.85 9.36
C ARG A 126 -20.05 -1.24 7.96
N ILE A 127 -18.75 -1.13 7.69
CA ILE A 127 -18.08 -1.54 6.46
C ILE A 127 -17.98 -3.08 6.46
N MET A 128 -19.14 -3.71 6.41
CA MET A 128 -19.32 -5.16 6.52
C MET A 128 -19.45 -5.82 5.15
N GLY A 129 -19.19 -5.10 4.05
CA GLY A 129 -19.28 -5.62 2.69
C GLY A 129 -18.50 -6.95 2.53
N PHE A 130 -17.32 -7.02 3.14
CA PHE A 130 -16.49 -8.22 3.16
C PHE A 130 -17.16 -9.42 3.87
N VAL A 131 -17.79 -9.20 5.04
CA VAL A 131 -18.46 -10.27 5.83
C VAL A 131 -19.75 -10.73 5.19
N ARG A 132 -20.61 -9.80 4.74
CA ARG A 132 -21.93 -10.11 4.17
C ARG A 132 -21.82 -10.93 2.88
N GLN A 133 -20.75 -10.77 2.12
CA GLN A 133 -20.48 -11.61 0.95
C GLN A 133 -20.01 -13.01 1.29
N ARG A 134 -19.15 -13.18 2.32
CA ARG A 134 -18.74 -14.52 2.79
C ARG A 134 -19.95 -15.36 3.20
N GLU A 135 -20.95 -14.74 3.83
CA GLU A 135 -22.23 -15.39 4.16
C GLU A 135 -23.04 -15.76 2.91
N ALA A 136 -23.08 -14.91 1.89
CA ALA A 136 -23.81 -15.16 0.64
C ALA A 136 -23.22 -16.33 -0.16
N VAL A 137 -21.89 -16.43 -0.26
CA VAL A 137 -21.19 -17.54 -0.92
C VAL A 137 -21.41 -18.87 -0.17
N GLY A 138 -21.39 -18.84 1.16
CA GLY A 138 -21.69 -20.01 2.00
C GLY A 138 -23.14 -20.49 1.85
N LYS A 139 -24.11 -19.58 1.76
CA LYS A 139 -25.54 -19.89 1.54
C LYS A 139 -25.81 -20.43 0.12
N ALA A 140 -25.05 -19.99 -0.88
CA ALA A 140 -25.22 -20.42 -2.27
C ALA A 140 -24.63 -21.82 -2.58
N GLY A 141 -23.97 -22.47 -1.61
CA GLY A 141 -23.41 -23.82 -1.76
C GLY A 141 -22.17 -23.90 -2.65
N TRP A 142 -21.61 -22.76 -3.09
CA TRP A 142 -20.46 -22.70 -3.98
C TRP A 142 -19.13 -23.02 -3.28
N ASN A 143 -19.10 -22.99 -1.95
CA ASN A 143 -17.98 -23.47 -1.17
C ASN A 143 -18.46 -24.28 0.06
N PRO A 144 -18.38 -25.62 0.01
CA PRO A 144 -18.79 -26.49 1.12
C PRO A 144 -18.04 -26.22 2.43
N LEU A 145 -16.85 -25.59 2.39
CA LEU A 145 -16.05 -25.27 3.58
C LEU A 145 -16.52 -24.02 4.34
N LEU A 146 -17.35 -23.19 3.69
CA LEU A 146 -17.93 -21.97 4.27
C LEU A 146 -19.34 -22.19 4.81
N ALA A 147 -20.00 -23.27 4.39
CA ALA A 147 -21.31 -23.65 4.91
C ALA A 147 -21.23 -23.96 6.42
N GLY A 148 -22.03 -23.25 7.21
CA GLY A 148 -22.17 -23.51 8.65
C GLY A 148 -21.06 -22.93 9.56
N LYS A 149 -20.19 -22.04 9.07
CA LYS A 149 -19.17 -21.36 9.90
C LYS A 149 -19.34 -19.84 9.90
N PRO A 150 -19.26 -19.16 11.07
CA PRO A 150 -19.23 -17.70 11.12
C PRO A 150 -18.09 -17.14 10.29
N GLN A 151 -18.38 -16.13 9.49
CA GLN A 151 -17.41 -15.42 8.67
C GLN A 151 -17.10 -14.10 9.35
N THR A 152 -15.82 -13.76 9.55
CA THR A 152 -15.46 -12.74 10.54
C THR A 152 -14.64 -11.61 9.95
N ILE A 153 -14.98 -10.38 10.33
CA ILE A 153 -14.22 -9.17 10.02
C ILE A 153 -12.87 -9.09 10.76
N GLU A 154 -12.57 -10.05 11.65
CA GLU A 154 -11.35 -10.10 12.46
C GLU A 154 -10.05 -10.03 11.64
N ASP A 155 -10.08 -10.53 10.41
CA ASP A 155 -8.94 -10.45 9.48
C ASP A 155 -8.57 -9.01 9.09
N LEU A 156 -9.50 -8.05 9.22
CA LEU A 156 -9.27 -6.64 8.91
C LEU A 156 -9.07 -5.77 10.15
N LYS A 157 -9.04 -6.38 11.35
CA LYS A 157 -8.95 -5.68 12.63
C LYS A 157 -7.54 -5.67 13.19
N PHE A 158 -7.37 -4.95 14.31
CA PHE A 158 -6.08 -4.73 14.96
C PHE A 158 -5.25 -6.02 15.24
N PRO A 159 -5.82 -7.14 15.72
CA PRO A 159 -5.01 -8.33 16.00
C PRO A 159 -4.33 -8.91 14.74
N ASN A 160 -5.07 -9.02 13.63
CA ASN A 160 -4.48 -9.49 12.37
C ASN A 160 -3.51 -8.45 11.81
N TYR A 161 -3.89 -7.17 11.84
CA TYR A 161 -3.01 -6.06 11.46
C TYR A 161 -1.65 -6.14 12.16
N PHE A 162 -1.64 -6.36 13.47
CA PHE A 162 -0.41 -6.46 14.25
C PHE A 162 0.48 -7.59 13.77
N LYS A 163 -0.11 -8.77 13.58
CA LYS A 163 0.61 -9.96 13.10
C LYS A 163 1.17 -9.74 11.71
N GLU A 164 0.35 -9.31 10.76
CA GLU A 164 0.74 -9.13 9.36
C GLU A 164 1.84 -8.05 9.20
N ILE A 165 1.77 -6.96 9.96
CA ILE A 165 2.76 -5.87 9.93
C ILE A 165 4.03 -6.24 10.69
N TYR A 166 3.95 -6.62 11.97
CA TYR A 166 5.15 -6.70 12.83
C TYR A 166 5.74 -8.11 12.95
N LEU A 167 4.97 -9.18 12.71
CA LEU A 167 5.44 -10.56 12.84
C LEU A 167 5.71 -11.20 11.49
N ASP A 168 4.80 -11.03 10.52
CA ASP A 168 4.92 -11.68 9.21
C ASP A 168 5.72 -10.88 8.19
N SER A 169 6.01 -9.61 8.47
CA SER A 169 6.84 -8.76 7.60
C SER A 169 8.12 -8.27 8.26
N ASP A 170 8.99 -7.69 7.44
CA ASP A 170 10.21 -7.02 7.87
C ASP A 170 9.99 -5.57 8.32
N THR A 171 8.74 -5.09 8.32
CA THR A 171 8.37 -3.73 8.74
C THR A 171 8.86 -3.41 10.16
N LYS A 172 9.60 -2.31 10.32
CA LYS A 172 10.15 -1.89 11.61
C LYS A 172 9.30 -0.80 12.25
N ILE A 173 8.81 0.14 11.46
CA ILE A 173 7.91 1.22 11.89
C ILE A 173 6.74 1.27 10.92
N ALA A 174 5.53 1.47 11.44
CA ALA A 174 4.34 1.70 10.62
C ALA A 174 3.65 3.03 10.97
N LEU A 175 2.88 3.60 10.05
CA LEU A 175 1.93 4.68 10.33
C LEU A 175 0.51 4.19 10.10
N ILE A 176 -0.33 4.30 11.13
CA ILE A 176 -1.76 4.02 11.00
C ILE A 176 -2.51 5.23 10.43
N SER A 177 -3.23 5.00 9.35
CA SER A 177 -4.08 5.97 8.69
C SER A 177 -5.57 5.58 8.80
N GLY A 178 -6.46 6.52 8.46
CA GLY A 178 -7.89 6.29 8.30
C GLY A 178 -8.41 6.91 7.01
N SER A 179 -9.71 6.73 6.75
CA SER A 179 -10.46 7.43 5.71
C SER A 179 -11.65 8.13 6.37
N GLY A 180 -11.83 9.41 6.07
CA GLY A 180 -12.96 10.19 6.55
C GLY A 180 -14.19 9.95 5.69
N SER A 181 -15.37 10.16 6.27
CA SER A 181 -16.66 9.94 5.63
C SER A 181 -17.64 11.03 6.05
N GLU A 182 -18.54 11.39 5.12
CA GLU A 182 -19.68 12.28 5.33
C GLU A 182 -20.72 11.65 6.28
N GLU A 183 -20.66 10.32 6.41
CA GLU A 183 -21.34 9.53 7.41
C GLU A 183 -20.33 9.14 8.52
N PRO A 184 -20.40 9.75 9.72
CA PRO A 184 -19.42 9.54 10.79
C PRO A 184 -19.20 8.08 11.19
N LYS A 185 -20.22 7.23 11.10
CA LYS A 185 -20.11 5.80 11.46
C LYS A 185 -19.29 4.98 10.46
N ASP A 186 -19.06 5.50 9.25
CA ASP A 186 -18.32 4.81 8.19
C ASP A 186 -16.86 5.29 8.09
N TRP A 187 -16.39 6.08 9.06
CA TRP A 187 -14.96 6.34 9.22
C TRP A 187 -14.23 5.02 9.52
N PHE A 188 -13.13 4.74 8.80
CA PHE A 188 -12.30 3.55 9.07
C PHE A 188 -11.82 3.55 10.53
N LEU A 189 -11.21 4.67 10.92
CA LEU A 189 -10.76 5.00 12.27
C LEU A 189 -10.88 6.51 12.48
N THR A 190 -11.46 6.92 13.61
CA THR A 190 -11.45 8.33 14.03
C THR A 190 -10.03 8.80 14.38
N ASN A 191 -9.82 10.10 14.56
CA ASN A 191 -8.50 10.62 14.97
C ASN A 191 -8.10 10.14 16.38
N ASP A 192 -9.07 10.02 17.28
CA ASP A 192 -8.86 9.49 18.63
C ASP A 192 -8.47 8.00 18.60
N MET A 193 -9.18 7.17 17.82
CA MET A 193 -8.86 5.74 17.68
C MET A 193 -7.45 5.49 17.13
N LYS A 194 -7.00 6.30 16.15
CA LYS A 194 -5.63 6.21 15.63
C LYS A 194 -4.60 6.62 16.68
N THR A 195 -4.92 7.62 17.48
CA THR A 195 -4.07 8.08 18.60
C THR A 195 -3.91 6.99 19.65
N ASP A 196 -5.01 6.33 20.02
CA ASP A 196 -5.03 5.24 20.99
C ASP A 196 -4.26 4.02 20.48
N ALA A 197 -4.45 3.63 19.23
CA ALA A 197 -3.69 2.55 18.60
C ALA A 197 -2.18 2.83 18.60
N ARG A 198 -1.78 4.05 18.22
CA ARG A 198 -0.38 4.50 18.28
C ARG A 198 0.18 4.42 19.69
N ALA A 199 -0.55 4.95 20.68
CA ALA A 199 -0.14 4.96 22.08
C ALA A 199 0.03 3.54 22.63
N LYS A 200 -0.94 2.66 22.34
CA LYS A 200 -0.91 1.25 22.74
C LYS A 200 0.31 0.52 22.16
N VAL A 201 0.50 0.59 20.84
CA VAL A 201 1.61 -0.08 20.15
C VAL A 201 2.96 0.40 20.69
N ASN A 202 3.14 1.71 20.85
CA ASN A 202 4.41 2.26 21.34
C ASN A 202 4.67 1.89 22.81
N LYS A 203 3.64 1.89 23.65
CA LYS A 203 3.73 1.46 25.05
C LYS A 203 4.11 -0.02 25.16
N GLU A 204 3.48 -0.87 24.35
CA GLU A 204 3.74 -2.32 24.35
C GLU A 204 5.14 -2.63 23.84
N ALA A 205 5.61 -1.95 22.79
CA ALA A 205 6.95 -2.11 22.25
C ALA A 205 8.05 -1.60 23.18
N GLY A 206 7.78 -0.50 23.91
CA GLY A 206 8.80 0.25 24.65
C GLY A 206 9.64 1.20 23.78
N THR A 207 9.29 1.33 22.51
CA THR A 207 9.92 2.19 21.49
C THR A 207 8.83 2.79 20.58
N LYS A 208 9.19 3.74 19.71
CA LYS A 208 8.24 4.30 18.73
C LYS A 208 8.15 3.40 17.49
N ARG A 209 7.23 2.43 17.52
CA ARG A 209 6.90 1.50 16.42
C ARG A 209 5.77 2.00 15.53
N MET A 210 4.89 2.84 16.05
CA MET A 210 3.73 3.36 15.33
C MET A 210 3.71 4.89 15.32
N TYR A 211 3.34 5.44 14.17
CA TYR A 211 2.96 6.83 13.93
C TYR A 211 1.46 6.89 13.60
N ALA A 212 0.85 8.07 13.69
CA ALA A 212 -0.56 8.24 13.32
C ALA A 212 -0.80 9.52 12.52
N HIS A 213 -1.59 9.40 11.45
CA HIS A 213 -2.21 10.55 10.80
C HIS A 213 -3.36 11.10 11.63
N ALA A 214 -3.57 12.41 11.53
CA ALA A 214 -4.89 13.01 11.68
C ALA A 214 -5.57 13.12 10.31
N ILE A 215 -6.81 12.67 10.19
CA ILE A 215 -7.62 12.88 8.99
C ILE A 215 -8.33 14.23 9.09
N VAL A 216 -8.28 15.02 8.02
CA VAL A 216 -9.03 16.26 7.85
C VAL A 216 -10.06 16.11 6.75
N MET A 217 -11.20 16.79 6.92
CA MET A 217 -12.30 16.85 5.94
C MET A 217 -12.60 18.31 5.58
N PRO A 218 -11.75 18.97 4.77
CA PRO A 218 -11.94 20.37 4.38
C PRO A 218 -13.33 20.66 3.83
N GLY A 219 -13.93 21.76 4.29
CA GLY A 219 -15.25 22.21 3.86
C GLY A 219 -16.42 21.68 4.71
N MET A 220 -16.24 20.58 5.44
CA MET A 220 -17.28 20.13 6.38
C MET A 220 -17.48 21.13 7.53
N PRO A 221 -18.70 21.31 8.06
CA PRO A 221 -18.93 22.20 9.21
C PRO A 221 -17.99 21.86 10.39
N GLY A 222 -17.27 22.86 10.91
CA GLY A 222 -16.37 22.72 12.06
C GLY A 222 -15.02 22.07 11.77
N TRP A 223 -14.66 21.77 10.52
CA TRP A 223 -13.41 21.04 10.20
C TRP A 223 -12.14 21.75 10.67
N MET A 224 -12.11 23.09 10.65
CA MET A 224 -10.94 23.87 11.10
C MET A 224 -10.84 23.89 12.63
N ASP A 225 -11.96 23.90 13.34
CA ASP A 225 -11.98 23.79 14.80
C ASP A 225 -11.52 22.39 15.24
N ASP A 226 -11.89 21.34 14.48
CA ASP A 226 -11.37 19.99 14.72
C ASP A 226 -9.86 19.90 14.47
N VAL A 227 -9.29 20.64 13.50
CA VAL A 227 -7.83 20.72 13.35
C VAL A 227 -7.17 21.25 14.62
N ASP A 228 -7.70 22.31 15.21
CA ASP A 228 -7.16 22.89 16.45
C ASP A 228 -7.27 21.90 17.62
N ARG A 229 -8.44 21.27 17.78
CA ARG A 229 -8.65 20.21 18.79
C ARG A 229 -7.67 19.07 18.61
N VAL A 230 -7.49 18.58 17.39
CA VAL A 230 -6.62 17.43 17.08
C VAL A 230 -5.15 17.77 17.31
N LEU A 231 -4.71 18.98 16.99
CA LEU A 231 -3.35 19.45 17.32
C LEU A 231 -3.11 19.47 18.83
N GLU A 232 -4.09 19.91 19.61
CA GLU A 232 -3.98 20.01 21.06
C GLU A 232 -4.05 18.63 21.75
N VAL A 233 -5.07 17.85 21.41
CA VAL A 233 -5.44 16.60 22.10
C VAL A 233 -4.70 15.40 21.54
N ASN A 234 -4.81 15.17 20.22
CA ASN A 234 -4.30 13.95 19.60
C ASN A 234 -2.79 14.02 19.32
N LYS A 235 -2.27 15.23 19.07
CA LYS A 235 -0.86 15.48 18.72
C LYS A 235 -0.41 14.49 17.61
N PRO A 236 -1.03 14.56 16.42
CA PRO A 236 -0.73 13.63 15.33
C PRO A 236 0.73 13.77 14.88
N ASP A 237 1.21 12.78 14.14
CA ASP A 237 2.54 12.87 13.54
C ASP A 237 2.52 13.58 12.18
N SER A 238 1.38 13.57 11.49
CA SER A 238 1.14 14.27 10.23
C SER A 238 -0.36 14.34 9.94
N PHE A 239 -0.75 15.11 8.92
CA PHE A 239 -2.14 15.17 8.47
C PHE A 239 -2.33 14.42 7.16
N LYS A 240 -3.51 13.81 6.96
CA LYS A 240 -3.94 13.22 5.69
C LYS A 240 -5.33 13.72 5.30
N GLY A 241 -5.52 14.01 4.02
CA GLY A 241 -6.82 14.35 3.45
C GLY A 241 -7.22 13.47 2.25
N TYR A 242 -8.49 13.54 1.87
CA TYR A 242 -9.04 12.89 0.68
C TYR A 242 -9.69 13.98 -0.18
N THR A 243 -9.08 14.32 -1.31
CA THR A 243 -9.48 15.50 -2.12
C THR A 243 -10.82 15.33 -2.83
N VAL A 244 -11.22 14.09 -3.09
CA VAL A 244 -12.56 13.77 -3.60
C VAL A 244 -13.67 13.90 -2.53
N GLY A 245 -13.33 14.35 -1.31
CA GLY A 245 -14.25 14.40 -0.18
C GLY A 245 -14.37 13.03 0.47
N ASP A 246 -15.51 12.36 0.27
CA ASP A 246 -15.75 11.02 0.82
C ASP A 246 -15.26 9.92 -0.15
N ASN A 247 -14.03 9.42 0.07
CA ASN A 247 -13.47 8.37 -0.79
C ASN A 247 -14.15 7.01 -0.58
N THR A 248 -14.58 6.73 0.66
CA THR A 248 -15.23 5.49 1.05
C THR A 248 -16.62 5.42 0.45
N ASN A 249 -17.40 6.50 0.55
CA ASN A 249 -18.75 6.63 0.02
C ASN A 249 -18.82 7.77 -1.02
N LYS A 250 -18.20 7.59 -2.18
CA LYS A 250 -18.13 8.63 -3.25
C LYS A 250 -19.47 9.24 -3.66
N HIS A 251 -20.56 8.48 -3.52
CA HIS A 251 -21.93 8.95 -3.77
C HIS A 251 -22.46 9.93 -2.71
N LEU A 252 -21.84 9.98 -1.52
CA LEU A 252 -22.15 10.93 -0.44
C LEU A 252 -21.25 12.16 -0.45
N ALA A 253 -20.20 12.19 -1.28
CA ALA A 253 -19.21 13.26 -1.28
C ALA A 253 -19.85 14.62 -1.61
N ARG A 254 -19.88 15.52 -0.61
CA ARG A 254 -20.41 16.89 -0.75
C ARG A 254 -19.34 17.97 -0.69
N HIS A 255 -18.19 17.65 -0.09
CA HIS A 255 -17.08 18.59 0.12
C HIS A 255 -15.78 18.13 -0.54
N PRO A 256 -15.72 17.94 -1.88
CA PRO A 256 -14.44 17.79 -2.56
C PRO A 256 -13.67 19.12 -2.53
N TRP A 257 -12.34 19.05 -2.55
CA TRP A 257 -11.47 20.21 -2.37
C TRP A 257 -10.15 20.06 -3.13
N ARG A 258 -9.55 21.20 -3.47
CA ARG A 258 -8.26 21.27 -4.15
C ARG A 258 -7.18 21.75 -3.20
N LEU A 259 -5.95 21.29 -3.40
CA LEU A 259 -4.81 21.75 -2.60
C LEU A 259 -4.47 23.22 -2.82
N ASP A 260 -4.76 23.75 -4.01
CA ASP A 260 -4.49 25.13 -4.38
C ASP A 260 -5.65 26.09 -4.07
N ASP A 261 -6.69 25.64 -3.35
CA ASP A 261 -7.75 26.51 -2.85
C ASP A 261 -7.23 27.38 -1.71
N GLU A 262 -6.89 28.63 -2.05
CA GLU A 262 -6.29 29.58 -1.12
C GLU A 262 -7.23 29.94 0.05
N LYS A 263 -8.54 29.98 -0.19
CA LYS A 263 -9.50 30.38 0.85
C LYS A 263 -9.76 29.24 1.82
N LEU A 264 -9.86 28.02 1.31
CA LEU A 264 -10.18 26.85 2.12
C LEU A 264 -8.93 26.28 2.81
N LEU A 265 -7.83 26.08 2.08
CA LEU A 265 -6.69 25.29 2.56
C LEU A 265 -5.54 26.11 3.12
N TYR A 266 -5.31 27.35 2.69
CA TYR A 266 -4.12 28.09 3.15
C TYR A 266 -4.16 28.43 4.65
N PRO A 267 -5.31 28.77 5.26
CA PRO A 267 -5.38 28.92 6.71
C PRO A 267 -4.99 27.63 7.46
N PHE A 268 -5.29 26.46 6.89
CA PHE A 268 -4.83 25.18 7.43
C PHE A 268 -3.31 25.02 7.26
N TYR A 269 -2.75 25.40 6.11
CA TYR A 269 -1.30 25.37 5.88
C TYR A 269 -0.53 26.27 6.84
N GLU A 270 -1.05 27.46 7.17
CA GLU A 270 -0.47 28.33 8.20
C GLU A 270 -0.39 27.63 9.56
N LYS A 271 -1.46 26.92 9.96
CA LYS A 271 -1.48 26.12 11.20
C LYS A 271 -0.43 25.01 11.17
N LEU A 272 -0.28 24.29 10.05
CA LEU A 272 0.74 23.26 9.89
C LEU A 272 2.16 23.84 9.98
N VAL A 273 2.43 24.95 9.30
CA VAL A 273 3.73 25.63 9.36
C VAL A 273 4.03 26.06 10.80
N LYS A 274 3.06 26.64 11.50
CA LYS A 274 3.21 27.03 12.92
C LYS A 274 3.49 25.81 13.81
N ALA A 275 2.72 24.74 13.67
CA ALA A 275 2.88 23.52 14.46
C ALA A 275 4.20 22.79 14.15
N SER A 276 4.69 22.89 12.91
CA SER A 276 5.96 22.28 12.49
C SER A 276 7.19 22.85 13.21
N LYS A 277 7.09 24.06 13.78
CA LYS A 277 8.17 24.66 14.58
C LYS A 277 8.46 23.88 15.86
N THR A 278 7.45 23.21 16.43
CA THR A 278 7.59 22.40 17.65
C THR A 278 7.65 20.91 17.34
N ASN A 279 6.90 20.45 16.33
CA ASN A 279 6.96 19.08 15.83
C ASN A 279 7.21 19.05 14.32
N PRO A 280 8.47 18.93 13.87
CA PRO A 280 8.83 19.03 12.45
C PRO A 280 8.12 18.05 11.51
N SER A 281 7.55 16.94 11.99
CA SER A 281 6.80 16.02 11.13
C SER A 281 5.43 16.58 10.71
N LEU A 282 4.90 17.58 11.44
CA LEU A 282 3.63 18.25 11.10
C LEU A 282 3.70 19.11 9.84
N ARG A 283 4.90 19.30 9.26
CA ARG A 283 5.03 19.87 7.92
C ARG A 283 4.56 18.92 6.83
N ASN A 284 4.41 17.63 7.12
CA ASN A 284 3.99 16.62 6.16
C ASN A 284 2.47 16.63 6.03
N PHE A 285 1.97 17.01 4.85
CA PHE A 285 0.57 16.86 4.47
C PHE A 285 0.44 15.78 3.41
N CYS A 286 -0.21 14.68 3.79
CA CYS A 286 -0.48 13.53 2.94
C CYS A 286 -1.86 13.68 2.32
N PHE A 287 -2.08 13.15 1.12
CA PHE A 287 -3.42 13.17 0.56
C PHE A 287 -3.61 12.09 -0.50
N HIS A 288 -4.80 11.51 -0.49
CA HIS A 288 -5.19 10.48 -1.44
C HIS A 288 -5.50 11.09 -2.81
N LYS A 289 -4.72 10.72 -3.83
CA LYS A 289 -4.97 11.03 -5.25
C LYS A 289 -4.68 9.80 -6.10
N GLY A 290 -5.30 9.68 -7.26
CA GLY A 290 -5.29 8.44 -8.04
C GLY A 290 -6.34 7.44 -7.56
N LEU A 291 -6.12 6.15 -7.84
CA LEU A 291 -7.09 5.05 -7.66
C LEU A 291 -8.50 5.37 -8.21
N PHE A 292 -8.54 6.16 -9.29
CA PHE A 292 -9.76 6.66 -9.91
C PHE A 292 -9.87 6.18 -11.36
N PRO A 293 -10.15 4.88 -11.59
CA PRO A 293 -10.10 4.27 -12.91
C PRO A 293 -11.23 4.80 -13.82
N PRO A 294 -11.16 4.54 -15.15
CA PRO A 294 -12.18 5.00 -16.09
C PRO A 294 -13.62 4.65 -15.69
N ALA A 295 -13.85 3.46 -15.11
CA ALA A 295 -15.17 3.06 -14.62
C ALA A 295 -15.68 3.95 -13.47
N VAL A 296 -14.80 4.32 -12.53
CA VAL A 296 -15.15 5.27 -11.45
C VAL A 296 -15.33 6.67 -12.01
N THR A 297 -14.53 7.06 -13.01
CA THR A 297 -14.69 8.34 -13.72
C THR A 297 -16.05 8.46 -14.39
N GLN A 298 -16.55 7.39 -15.00
CA GLN A 298 -17.88 7.37 -15.61
C GLN A 298 -19.00 7.52 -14.57
N LYS A 299 -18.85 6.92 -13.39
CA LYS A 299 -19.84 6.99 -12.31
C LYS A 299 -19.84 8.32 -11.56
N PHE A 300 -18.66 8.90 -11.36
CA PHE A 300 -18.46 10.13 -10.57
C PHE A 300 -17.64 11.17 -11.34
N PRO A 301 -18.09 11.61 -12.53
CA PRO A 301 -17.31 12.52 -13.37
C PRO A 301 -17.05 13.88 -12.71
N ASN A 302 -17.94 14.31 -11.83
CA ASN A 302 -17.81 15.54 -11.04
C ASN A 302 -16.69 15.50 -10.00
N LEU A 303 -16.19 14.31 -9.63
CA LEU A 303 -15.08 14.17 -8.67
C LEU A 303 -13.72 14.09 -9.36
N LEU A 304 -13.67 13.96 -10.69
CA LEU A 304 -12.47 13.71 -11.46
C LEU A 304 -11.39 14.79 -11.26
N GLU A 305 -11.78 16.05 -11.25
CA GLU A 305 -10.84 17.18 -11.16
C GLU A 305 -10.12 17.27 -9.80
N TYR A 306 -10.63 16.56 -8.79
CA TYR A 306 -10.05 16.49 -7.45
C TYR A 306 -9.17 15.26 -7.27
N ALA A 307 -9.28 14.26 -8.15
CA ALA A 307 -8.58 12.98 -8.04
C ALA A 307 -7.15 13.02 -8.64
N ASP A 308 -6.88 13.92 -9.59
CA ASP A 308 -5.56 14.09 -10.23
C ASP A 308 -4.69 15.14 -9.54
N VAL A 309 -3.48 15.40 -10.06
CA VAL A 309 -2.44 16.23 -9.43
C VAL A 309 -2.36 17.67 -9.95
N ARG A 310 -3.36 18.15 -10.71
CA ARG A 310 -3.32 19.49 -11.32
C ARG A 310 -3.24 20.64 -10.30
N ASP A 311 -3.63 20.39 -9.06
CA ASP A 311 -3.65 21.35 -7.94
C ASP A 311 -2.38 21.33 -7.06
N VAL A 312 -1.53 20.31 -7.21
CA VAL A 312 -0.39 20.09 -6.29
C VAL A 312 0.73 21.10 -6.52
N GLY A 313 1.08 21.37 -7.79
CA GLY A 313 2.26 22.19 -8.12
C GLY A 313 2.18 23.62 -7.60
N LYS A 314 1.01 24.27 -7.71
CA LYS A 314 0.78 25.62 -7.15
C LYS A 314 0.88 25.61 -5.63
N ALA A 315 0.17 24.71 -4.96
CA ALA A 315 0.21 24.59 -3.50
C ALA A 315 1.63 24.36 -2.97
N ALA A 316 2.40 23.48 -3.62
CA ALA A 316 3.78 23.18 -3.25
C ALA A 316 4.71 24.39 -3.38
N ARG A 317 4.55 25.18 -4.45
CA ARG A 317 5.33 26.40 -4.68
C ARG A 317 4.98 27.51 -3.70
N ASP A 318 3.69 27.67 -3.41
CA ASP A 318 3.21 28.75 -2.56
C ASP A 318 3.52 28.45 -1.07
N TRP A 319 3.68 27.16 -0.70
CA TRP A 319 3.99 26.69 0.66
C TRP A 319 5.26 25.82 0.72
N PRO A 320 6.45 26.36 0.42
CA PRO A 320 7.70 25.60 0.37
C PRO A 320 8.14 25.05 1.74
N GLN A 321 7.52 25.48 2.84
CA GLN A 321 7.79 25.00 4.20
C GLN A 321 7.12 23.65 4.50
N LEU A 322 6.10 23.27 3.72
CA LEU A 322 5.36 22.02 3.86
C LEU A 322 5.86 20.97 2.88
N ASN A 323 5.67 19.69 3.21
CA ASN A 323 5.87 18.57 2.30
C ASN A 323 4.51 18.03 1.84
N PHE A 324 4.32 17.89 0.54
CA PHE A 324 3.12 17.39 -0.10
C PHE A 324 3.33 15.94 -0.55
N ILE A 325 2.70 14.99 0.15
CA ILE A 325 2.92 13.55 -0.06
C ILE A 325 1.68 12.97 -0.76
N VAL A 326 1.84 12.67 -2.05
CA VAL A 326 0.78 12.17 -2.92
C VAL A 326 0.65 10.66 -2.75
N TYR A 327 -0.36 10.24 -1.99
CA TYR A 327 -0.64 8.84 -1.75
C TYR A 327 -1.04 8.16 -3.05
N HIS A 328 -0.54 6.94 -3.28
CA HIS A 328 -0.72 6.18 -4.53
C HIS A 328 -0.07 6.81 -5.77
N SER A 329 0.79 7.82 -5.60
CA SER A 329 1.51 8.51 -6.69
C SER A 329 0.61 8.92 -7.86
N ALA A 330 -0.66 9.23 -7.56
CA ALA A 330 -1.71 9.58 -8.51
C ALA A 330 -2.01 8.52 -9.59
N PHE A 331 -1.60 7.27 -9.45
CA PHE A 331 -1.86 6.25 -10.46
C PHE A 331 -3.36 5.95 -10.58
N ARG A 332 -3.90 6.05 -11.80
CA ARG A 332 -5.34 5.89 -12.06
C ARG A 332 -5.74 4.53 -12.63
N PHE A 333 -4.81 3.78 -13.23
CA PHE A 333 -5.15 2.58 -14.01
C PHE A 333 -5.33 1.32 -13.15
N THR A 334 -6.05 1.46 -12.03
CA THR A 334 -6.46 0.35 -11.16
C THR A 334 -7.73 -0.35 -11.67
N GLY A 335 -8.25 -1.34 -10.95
CA GLY A 335 -9.51 -2.02 -11.27
C GLY A 335 -9.54 -2.65 -12.67
N GLY A 336 -8.39 -3.19 -13.11
CA GLY A 336 -8.23 -3.85 -14.41
C GLY A 336 -7.87 -2.93 -15.58
N ALA A 337 -7.74 -1.63 -15.35
CA ALA A 337 -7.30 -0.69 -16.38
C ALA A 337 -5.78 -0.73 -16.64
N TYR A 338 -5.01 -1.59 -15.97
CA TYR A 338 -3.54 -1.67 -16.11
C TYR A 338 -3.10 -1.90 -17.56
N LYS A 339 -3.85 -2.69 -18.33
CA LYS A 339 -3.55 -2.90 -19.76
C LYS A 339 -3.64 -1.58 -20.53
N VAL A 340 -4.64 -0.76 -20.25
CA VAL A 340 -4.78 0.59 -20.83
C VAL A 340 -3.58 1.46 -20.43
N GLY A 341 -3.16 1.40 -19.17
CA GLY A 341 -1.97 2.10 -18.70
C GLY A 341 -0.68 1.65 -19.41
N MET A 342 -0.51 0.35 -19.62
CA MET A 342 0.64 -0.20 -20.33
C MET A 342 0.63 0.17 -21.81
N GLU A 343 -0.52 0.04 -22.49
CA GLU A 343 -0.69 0.45 -23.89
C GLU A 343 -0.39 1.96 -24.07
N GLN A 344 -0.83 2.80 -23.12
CA GLN A 344 -0.49 4.22 -23.12
C GLN A 344 1.02 4.44 -22.97
N PHE A 345 1.65 3.75 -22.02
CA PHE A 345 3.09 3.88 -21.77
C PHE A 345 3.93 3.45 -22.97
N GLU A 346 3.57 2.35 -23.62
CA GLU A 346 4.28 1.86 -24.81
C GLU A 346 4.18 2.85 -25.97
N LYS A 347 3.00 3.44 -26.18
CA LYS A 347 2.71 4.38 -27.26
C LYS A 347 3.31 5.76 -27.03
N THR A 348 3.26 6.28 -25.80
CA THR A 348 3.53 7.69 -25.50
C THR A 348 4.71 7.91 -24.55
N GLY A 349 5.16 6.87 -23.86
CA GLY A 349 6.10 6.98 -22.74
C GLY A 349 5.50 7.60 -21.48
N ARG A 350 4.20 7.87 -21.45
CA ARG A 350 3.47 8.46 -20.32
C ARG A 350 2.60 7.43 -19.62
N ILE A 351 2.40 7.66 -18.33
CA ILE A 351 1.41 7.00 -17.48
C ILE A 351 0.61 8.15 -16.88
N ASP A 352 -0.60 8.38 -17.37
CA ASP A 352 -1.42 9.53 -16.95
C ASP A 352 -1.42 9.72 -15.43
N TRP A 353 -1.29 10.97 -15.02
CA TRP A 353 -1.20 11.46 -13.63
C TRP A 353 0.07 11.07 -12.88
N VAL A 354 0.63 9.86 -13.07
CA VAL A 354 1.95 9.51 -12.53
C VAL A 354 3.03 10.35 -13.20
N THR A 355 2.98 10.48 -14.53
CA THR A 355 3.91 11.34 -15.27
C THR A 355 3.68 12.81 -14.92
N ASP A 356 2.43 13.24 -14.74
CA ASP A 356 2.14 14.62 -14.35
C ASP A 356 2.73 14.93 -12.97
N LEU A 357 2.62 14.01 -12.01
CA LEU A 357 3.22 14.11 -10.69
C LEU A 357 4.75 14.20 -10.79
N ALA A 358 5.36 13.30 -11.56
CA ALA A 358 6.81 13.24 -11.74
C ALA A 358 7.39 14.52 -12.39
N GLU A 359 6.60 15.24 -13.20
CA GLU A 359 7.00 16.48 -13.85
C GLU A 359 6.80 17.73 -12.96
N ILE A 360 6.13 17.64 -11.80
CA ILE A 360 5.86 18.79 -10.93
C ILE A 360 7.14 19.52 -10.49
N PRO A 361 8.20 18.85 -10.00
CA PRO A 361 9.42 19.52 -9.56
C PRO A 361 10.03 20.41 -10.64
N GLU A 362 10.12 19.92 -11.87
CA GLU A 362 10.64 20.66 -13.02
C GLU A 362 9.69 21.79 -13.43
N LYS A 363 8.39 21.51 -13.58
CA LYS A 363 7.39 22.49 -14.05
C LYS A 363 7.19 23.67 -13.10
N PHE A 364 7.28 23.43 -11.79
CA PHE A 364 6.97 24.43 -10.77
C PHE A 364 8.21 24.92 -9.99
N GLY A 365 9.38 24.33 -10.22
CA GLY A 365 10.62 24.68 -9.50
C GLY A 365 10.59 24.30 -8.02
N VAL A 366 9.94 23.20 -7.67
CA VAL A 366 9.68 22.78 -6.29
C VAL A 366 10.46 21.52 -5.90
N LYS A 367 10.67 21.31 -4.60
CA LYS A 367 11.41 20.15 -4.04
C LYS A 367 10.69 19.49 -2.86
N ASN A 368 9.42 19.83 -2.65
CA ASN A 368 8.64 19.44 -1.49
C ASN A 368 7.43 18.59 -1.89
N VAL A 369 7.50 17.88 -3.02
CA VAL A 369 6.46 16.98 -3.53
C VAL A 369 7.02 15.56 -3.55
N TYR A 370 6.25 14.63 -3.00
CA TYR A 370 6.64 13.24 -2.80
C TYR A 370 5.58 12.29 -3.38
N GLY A 371 6.03 11.15 -3.92
CA GLY A 371 5.15 10.08 -4.39
C GLY A 371 5.19 8.90 -3.42
N ASP A 372 4.04 8.53 -2.86
CA ASP A 372 3.88 7.30 -2.07
C ASP A 372 3.48 6.13 -2.99
N LEU A 373 4.05 4.96 -2.70
CA LEU A 373 3.79 3.74 -3.47
C LEU A 373 2.46 3.06 -3.09
N GLY A 374 2.09 3.03 -1.81
CA GLY A 374 0.85 2.42 -1.32
C GLY A 374 0.36 1.18 -2.09
N GLN A 375 -0.95 1.15 -2.34
CA GLN A 375 -1.61 0.07 -3.09
C GLN A 375 -1.14 -0.11 -4.53
N ILE A 376 -0.60 0.93 -5.16
CA ILE A 376 -0.31 0.91 -6.61
C ILE A 376 0.86 -0.01 -6.92
N PHE A 377 1.80 -0.12 -5.97
CA PHE A 377 2.93 -1.02 -6.11
C PHE A 377 2.48 -2.47 -6.01
N ALA A 378 1.65 -2.81 -5.02
CA ALA A 378 1.07 -4.13 -4.87
C ALA A 378 0.28 -4.55 -6.12
N GLN A 379 -0.63 -3.68 -6.56
CA GLN A 379 -1.50 -3.93 -7.70
C GLN A 379 -0.74 -4.10 -9.01
N SER A 380 0.16 -3.16 -9.33
CA SER A 380 0.92 -3.22 -10.59
C SER A 380 1.91 -4.38 -10.60
N THR A 381 2.50 -4.75 -9.45
CA THR A 381 3.34 -5.95 -9.32
C THR A 381 2.57 -7.22 -9.69
N VAL A 382 1.30 -7.33 -9.31
CA VAL A 382 0.47 -8.51 -9.59
C VAL A 382 -0.17 -8.47 -10.98
N ALA A 383 -0.53 -7.28 -11.46
CA ALA A 383 -1.29 -7.11 -12.71
C ALA A 383 -0.39 -6.98 -13.94
N GLU A 384 0.64 -6.13 -13.85
CA GLU A 384 1.49 -5.75 -14.98
C GLU A 384 2.88 -5.29 -14.47
N PRO A 385 3.77 -6.24 -14.13
CA PRO A 385 5.11 -5.96 -13.61
C PRO A 385 5.95 -4.98 -14.44
N ARG A 386 5.80 -4.96 -15.78
CA ARG A 386 6.51 -4.01 -16.63
C ARG A 386 6.00 -2.59 -16.43
N LEU A 387 4.69 -2.40 -16.25
CA LEU A 387 4.12 -1.10 -15.90
C LEU A 387 4.58 -0.66 -14.50
N CYS A 388 4.71 -1.59 -13.55
CA CYS A 388 5.30 -1.31 -12.24
C CYS A 388 6.72 -0.74 -12.38
N ALA A 389 7.59 -1.42 -13.15
CA ALA A 389 8.95 -0.95 -13.41
C ALA A 389 8.98 0.43 -14.11
N ALA A 390 8.07 0.67 -15.06
CA ALA A 390 7.94 1.96 -15.74
C ALA A 390 7.54 3.09 -14.78
N MET A 391 6.56 2.85 -13.89
CA MET A 391 6.17 3.82 -12.86
C MET A 391 7.34 4.14 -11.92
N MET A 392 8.06 3.13 -11.45
CA MET A 392 9.24 3.35 -10.61
C MET A 392 10.30 4.19 -11.33
N GLY A 393 10.54 3.91 -12.62
CA GLY A 393 11.45 4.69 -13.47
C GLY A 393 11.04 6.15 -13.60
N GLN A 394 9.75 6.42 -13.86
CA GLN A 394 9.23 7.78 -13.97
C GLN A 394 9.31 8.55 -12.64
N LEU A 395 8.88 7.93 -11.54
CA LEU A 395 8.90 8.56 -10.22
C LEU A 395 10.32 8.87 -9.77
N VAL A 396 11.26 7.93 -9.89
CA VAL A 396 12.67 8.16 -9.52
C VAL A 396 13.32 9.20 -10.42
N LYS A 397 13.02 9.21 -11.73
CA LYS A 397 13.59 10.19 -12.67
C LYS A 397 13.07 11.61 -12.43
N GLY A 398 11.77 11.75 -12.17
CA GLY A 398 11.11 13.06 -12.04
C GLY A 398 11.18 13.65 -10.63
N LEU A 399 10.91 12.84 -9.60
CA LEU A 399 10.93 13.29 -8.20
C LEU A 399 12.31 13.15 -7.55
N GLY A 400 13.10 12.17 -8.00
CA GLY A 400 14.31 11.73 -7.31
C GLY A 400 14.04 10.53 -6.40
N ALA A 401 15.04 9.65 -6.25
CA ALA A 401 14.95 8.48 -5.37
C ALA A 401 14.71 8.86 -3.89
N ASP A 402 15.04 10.08 -3.50
CA ASP A 402 14.84 10.65 -2.16
C ASP A 402 13.43 11.23 -1.94
N HIS A 403 12.57 11.26 -2.97
CA HIS A 403 11.20 11.77 -2.92
C HIS A 403 10.12 10.72 -3.25
N VAL A 404 10.53 9.45 -3.40
CA VAL A 404 9.61 8.32 -3.49
C VAL A 404 9.59 7.61 -2.13
N VAL A 405 8.41 7.45 -1.54
CA VAL A 405 8.26 6.96 -0.15
C VAL A 405 7.50 5.65 -0.08
N TRP A 406 7.88 4.81 0.89
CA TRP A 406 7.25 3.51 1.10
C TRP A 406 5.97 3.62 1.90
N GLY A 407 4.97 2.94 1.37
CA GLY A 407 3.67 2.69 1.95
C GLY A 407 3.10 1.45 1.28
N THR A 408 2.38 0.61 2.01
CA THR A 408 1.88 -0.67 1.45
C THR A 408 0.39 -0.68 1.20
N ASP A 409 -0.32 0.25 1.85
CA ASP A 409 -1.78 0.23 2.00
C ASP A 409 -2.27 -1.12 2.59
N ALA A 410 -1.43 -1.77 3.40
CA ALA A 410 -1.77 -2.98 4.13
C ALA A 410 -2.86 -2.66 5.18
N VAL A 411 -3.73 -3.60 5.56
CA VAL A 411 -3.62 -5.05 5.33
C VAL A 411 -4.45 -5.62 4.16
N TRP A 412 -4.94 -4.81 3.23
CA TRP A 412 -5.81 -5.31 2.15
C TRP A 412 -5.19 -6.44 1.32
N THR A 413 -3.88 -6.40 1.06
CA THR A 413 -3.19 -7.47 0.33
C THR A 413 -2.44 -8.46 1.24
N GLY A 414 -2.85 -8.57 2.51
CA GLY A 414 -2.16 -9.34 3.54
C GLY A 414 -0.85 -8.71 4.00
N ALA A 415 0.02 -9.52 4.61
CA ALA A 415 1.33 -9.10 5.07
C ALA A 415 2.12 -8.47 3.91
N PRO A 416 2.72 -7.29 4.12
CA PRO A 416 3.45 -6.60 3.07
C PRO A 416 4.79 -7.26 2.73
N GLN A 417 5.15 -8.41 3.32
CA GLN A 417 6.45 -9.06 3.08
C GLN A 417 6.71 -9.34 1.61
N TRP A 418 5.70 -9.77 0.87
CA TRP A 418 5.85 -10.03 -0.57
C TRP A 418 6.05 -8.74 -1.36
N GLN A 419 5.45 -7.62 -0.94
CA GLN A 419 5.68 -6.30 -1.55
C GLN A 419 7.11 -5.81 -1.27
N ILE A 420 7.59 -5.98 -0.03
CA ILE A 420 8.97 -5.65 0.36
C ILE A 420 9.95 -6.48 -0.50
N GLU A 421 9.71 -7.78 -0.65
CA GLU A 421 10.52 -8.66 -1.52
C GLU A 421 10.41 -8.27 -2.99
N ALA A 422 9.23 -7.86 -3.46
CA ALA A 422 9.05 -7.38 -4.82
C ALA A 422 9.93 -6.15 -5.08
N LEU A 423 9.91 -5.13 -4.21
CA LEU A 423 10.78 -3.96 -4.40
C LEU A 423 12.28 -4.32 -4.27
N ARG A 424 12.65 -5.19 -3.31
CA ARG A 424 14.03 -5.70 -3.19
C ARG A 424 14.52 -6.34 -4.49
N ARG A 425 13.65 -7.04 -5.21
CA ARG A 425 14.00 -7.81 -6.41
C ARG A 425 13.78 -7.06 -7.72
N LEU A 426 12.85 -6.12 -7.78
CA LEU A 426 12.47 -5.41 -9.00
C LEU A 426 13.66 -4.66 -9.60
N GLU A 427 13.81 -4.75 -10.92
CA GLU A 427 14.72 -3.97 -11.72
C GLU A 427 13.99 -3.41 -12.95
N ILE A 428 14.46 -2.29 -13.47
CA ILE A 428 13.93 -1.70 -14.70
C ILE A 428 14.62 -2.37 -15.90
N PRO A 429 13.87 -3.00 -16.82
CA PRO A 429 14.43 -3.67 -17.99
C PRO A 429 15.35 -2.77 -18.81
N GLU A 430 16.41 -3.35 -19.39
CA GLU A 430 17.42 -2.60 -20.15
C GLU A 430 16.83 -1.86 -21.35
N ASP A 431 15.87 -2.47 -22.05
CA ASP A 431 15.14 -1.84 -23.16
C ASP A 431 14.40 -0.57 -22.71
N MET A 432 13.78 -0.63 -21.53
CA MET A 432 13.05 0.49 -20.95
C MET A 432 14.02 1.58 -20.47
N ARG A 433 15.14 1.20 -19.84
CA ARG A 433 16.18 2.13 -19.42
C ARG A 433 16.77 2.90 -20.60
N LYS A 434 17.09 2.20 -21.69
CA LYS A 434 17.61 2.83 -22.93
C LYS A 434 16.57 3.73 -23.59
N LYS A 435 15.32 3.27 -23.74
CA LYS A 435 14.27 4.01 -24.44
C LYS A 435 13.84 5.27 -23.70
N TYR A 436 13.72 5.22 -22.37
CA TYR A 436 13.12 6.31 -21.58
C TYR A 436 14.14 7.05 -20.70
N GLY A 437 15.40 6.63 -20.69
CA GLY A 437 16.46 7.23 -19.89
C GLY A 437 16.28 6.99 -18.39
N PHE A 438 15.78 5.82 -18.01
CA PHE A 438 15.65 5.43 -16.60
C PHE A 438 16.97 4.89 -16.05
N ALA A 439 17.28 5.26 -14.80
CA ALA A 439 18.37 4.65 -14.04
C ALA A 439 17.99 3.24 -13.58
N ALA A 440 18.98 2.43 -13.21
CA ALA A 440 18.73 1.15 -12.54
C ALA A 440 18.22 1.39 -11.11
N LEU A 441 17.34 0.52 -10.60
CA LEU A 441 16.95 0.48 -9.19
C LEU A 441 18.04 -0.16 -8.32
N GLY A 442 18.83 -1.08 -8.89
CA GLY A 442 20.04 -1.63 -8.27
C GLY A 442 19.78 -2.72 -7.23
N ALA A 443 20.81 -2.99 -6.42
CA ALA A 443 20.81 -4.06 -5.42
C ALA A 443 19.71 -3.87 -4.36
N ALA A 444 19.24 -4.98 -3.77
CA ALA A 444 18.14 -5.01 -2.80
C ALA A 444 18.36 -4.10 -1.58
N ASP A 445 19.61 -3.99 -1.10
CA ASP A 445 20.01 -3.09 -0.03
C ASP A 445 20.70 -1.81 -0.56
N GLY A 446 20.66 -1.55 -1.87
CA GLY A 446 21.31 -0.40 -2.49
C GLY A 446 20.67 0.94 -2.12
N PRO A 447 21.32 2.07 -2.45
CA PRO A 447 20.89 3.39 -2.00
C PRO A 447 19.45 3.74 -2.41
N VAL A 448 19.03 3.41 -3.64
CA VAL A 448 17.66 3.69 -4.11
C VAL A 448 16.62 2.92 -3.29
N LYS A 449 16.82 1.61 -3.11
CA LYS A 449 15.84 0.76 -2.41
C LYS A 449 15.83 1.04 -0.90
N ARG A 450 16.97 1.35 -0.27
CA ARG A 450 16.99 1.81 1.14
C ARG A 450 16.30 3.16 1.32
N ALA A 451 16.53 4.10 0.40
CA ALA A 451 15.85 5.40 0.38
C ALA A 451 14.33 5.21 0.41
N ILE A 452 13.81 4.47 -0.57
CA ILE A 452 12.38 4.25 -0.74
C ILE A 452 11.79 3.48 0.45
N LEU A 453 12.36 2.30 0.79
CA LEU A 453 11.80 1.40 1.81
C LEU A 453 11.75 1.99 3.22
N GLY A 454 12.57 3.00 3.54
CA GLY A 454 12.45 3.62 4.85
C GLY A 454 13.29 4.85 5.14
N GLU A 455 14.41 5.12 4.45
CA GLU A 455 15.25 6.27 4.82
C GLU A 455 14.59 7.61 4.47
N ASN A 456 13.80 7.68 3.39
CA ASN A 456 13.04 8.88 3.05
C ASN A 456 11.96 9.19 4.10
N ASN A 457 11.22 8.17 4.53
CA ASN A 457 10.25 8.29 5.61
C ASN A 457 10.92 8.64 6.94
N ALA A 458 12.07 8.04 7.26
CA ALA A 458 12.84 8.41 8.45
C ALA A 458 13.21 9.90 8.45
N ARG A 459 13.65 10.44 7.30
CA ARG A 459 13.96 11.86 7.14
C ARG A 459 12.72 12.75 7.29
N LEU A 460 11.61 12.39 6.67
CA LEU A 460 10.35 13.15 6.74
C LEU A 460 9.79 13.23 8.17
N TYR A 461 9.96 12.17 8.95
CA TYR A 461 9.39 12.05 10.31
C TYR A 461 10.41 12.21 11.44
N GLY A 462 11.66 12.58 11.11
CA GLY A 462 12.70 12.85 12.10
C GLY A 462 13.15 11.63 12.90
N VAL A 463 13.09 10.43 12.31
CA VAL A 463 13.55 9.20 12.97
C VAL A 463 15.08 9.19 13.05
N THR A 464 15.60 9.24 14.27
CA THR A 464 17.05 9.31 14.50
C THR A 464 17.73 7.94 14.40
N PRO A 465 19.05 7.88 14.14
CA PRO A 465 19.81 6.63 14.21
C PRO A 465 19.66 5.90 15.56
N GLN A 466 19.58 6.64 16.67
CA GLN A 466 19.38 6.08 18.00
C GLN A 466 18.01 5.41 18.13
N GLN A 467 16.95 6.06 17.62
CA GLN A 467 15.62 5.46 17.60
C GLN A 467 15.60 4.19 16.76
N ARG A 468 16.26 4.17 15.59
CA ARG A 468 16.39 2.97 14.74
C ARG A 468 17.13 1.85 15.45
N ALA A 469 18.23 2.15 16.14
CA ALA A 469 19.00 1.16 16.88
C ALA A 469 18.19 0.54 18.03
N ALA A 470 17.35 1.32 18.72
CA ALA A 470 16.50 0.83 19.81
C ALA A 470 15.49 -0.23 19.35
N LEU A 471 15.06 -0.20 18.08
CA LEU A 471 14.12 -1.19 17.52
C LEU A 471 14.70 -2.60 17.41
N VAL A 472 16.03 -2.77 17.43
CA VAL A 472 16.66 -4.08 17.20
C VAL A 472 16.37 -5.06 18.34
N ASN A 473 16.23 -4.55 19.57
CA ASN A 473 16.13 -5.38 20.78
C ASN A 473 14.86 -5.15 21.58
N ASP A 474 13.90 -4.39 21.05
CA ASP A 474 12.66 -4.12 21.77
C ASP A 474 11.72 -5.35 21.82
N ARG A 475 10.60 -5.20 22.52
CA ARG A 475 9.67 -6.32 22.74
C ARG A 475 9.07 -6.87 21.46
N PHE A 476 8.92 -6.06 20.41
CA PHE A 476 8.38 -6.53 19.13
C PHE A 476 9.44 -7.31 18.35
N ALA A 477 10.70 -6.87 18.39
CA ALA A 477 11.79 -7.65 17.79
C ALA A 477 11.96 -9.01 18.50
N GLN A 478 11.85 -9.04 19.83
CA GLN A 478 11.87 -10.27 20.61
C GLN A 478 10.67 -11.18 20.27
N ALA A 479 9.46 -10.63 20.19
CA ALA A 479 8.26 -11.36 19.81
C ALA A 479 8.37 -11.95 18.40
N LYS A 480 8.86 -11.17 17.43
CA LYS A 480 9.12 -11.65 16.08
C LYS A 480 10.16 -12.78 16.06
N ALA A 481 11.25 -12.65 16.80
CA ALA A 481 12.28 -13.69 16.87
C ALA A 481 11.78 -14.98 17.54
N ALA A 482 10.86 -14.90 18.49
CA ALA A 482 10.18 -16.06 19.06
C ALA A 482 9.22 -16.69 18.03
N TYR A 483 8.38 -15.87 17.41
CA TYR A 483 7.42 -16.26 16.37
C TYR A 483 8.10 -17.00 15.20
N ASP A 484 9.20 -16.46 14.68
CA ASP A 484 9.95 -17.07 13.58
C ASP A 484 10.59 -18.42 14.00
N ARG A 485 11.06 -18.53 15.25
CA ARG A 485 11.68 -19.76 15.80
C ARG A 485 10.68 -20.89 15.99
N GLU A 486 9.45 -20.56 16.35
CA GLU A 486 8.34 -21.50 16.48
C GLU A 486 7.76 -21.91 15.11
N GLY A 487 8.39 -21.45 14.01
CA GLY A 487 8.07 -21.81 12.63
C GLY A 487 7.23 -20.77 11.90
N GLY A 488 6.76 -19.74 12.60
CA GLY A 488 5.84 -18.72 12.09
C GLY A 488 4.50 -19.30 11.64
N ASP A 489 3.50 -18.43 11.50
CA ASP A 489 2.20 -18.76 10.90
C ASP A 489 1.81 -17.77 9.81
N ARG A 490 2.75 -17.46 8.92
CA ARG A 490 2.48 -16.69 7.70
C ARG A 490 1.31 -17.32 6.96
N THR A 491 0.29 -16.53 6.67
CA THR A 491 -0.95 -17.06 6.09
C THR A 491 -0.88 -17.13 4.57
N ASN A 492 -0.12 -16.22 3.94
CA ASN A 492 -0.15 -15.93 2.49
C ASN A 492 -1.57 -15.62 1.98
N MET A 493 -2.42 -15.08 2.86
CA MET A 493 -3.80 -14.73 2.55
C MET A 493 -3.85 -13.29 2.06
N ALA A 494 -4.77 -13.02 1.15
CA ALA A 494 -5.15 -11.67 0.77
C ALA A 494 -6.55 -11.35 1.31
N TYR A 495 -6.80 -10.09 1.65
CA TYR A 495 -7.99 -9.67 2.38
C TYR A 495 -8.74 -8.59 1.60
N GLY A 496 -9.79 -8.97 0.86
CA GLY A 496 -10.54 -8.02 0.05
C GLY A 496 -11.46 -8.69 -0.94
N TYR A 497 -11.70 -8.06 -2.08
CA TYR A 497 -12.57 -8.61 -3.13
C TYR A 497 -11.79 -9.07 -4.36
N ALA A 498 -12.14 -10.26 -4.86
CA ALA A 498 -11.79 -10.76 -6.19
C ALA A 498 -13.08 -10.88 -7.03
N ILE A 499 -12.98 -10.87 -8.36
CA ILE A 499 -14.14 -11.13 -9.21
C ILE A 499 -14.60 -12.58 -9.04
N LYS A 500 -15.92 -12.79 -9.02
CA LYS A 500 -16.51 -14.12 -9.07
C LYS A 500 -16.18 -14.76 -10.42
N ASN A 501 -15.55 -15.93 -10.40
CA ASN A 501 -15.40 -16.74 -11.61
C ASN A 501 -16.81 -17.22 -12.04
N THR A 502 -17.29 -16.69 -13.16
CA THR A 502 -18.53 -17.12 -13.82
C THR A 502 -18.32 -18.35 -14.68
#